data_AF-A0A963WMN1-F1
#
_entry.id   AF-A0A963WMN1-F1
#
_cell.length_a   1.000
_cell.length_b   1.000
_cell.length_c   1.000
_cell.angle_alpha   90.00
_cell.angle_beta   90.00
_cell.angle_gamma   90.00
#
_symmetry.space_group_name_H-M   'P 1'
#
loop_
_entity.id
_entity.type
_entity.pdbx_description
1 polymer ?
#
loop_
_entity_poly.entity_id
_entity_poly.type
_entity_poly.pdbx_seq_one_letter_code
_entity_poly.pdbx_strand_id
1 'polypeptide(L)' 'YRVRIHGDPPLECHLMAQQDPDGRHPFLGLPWTGLVGCTVVPQVCDAAPGVVTHLDLGVVQPKGLVRR' A
#
# COMPACT_ATOMS: atom_id res chain seq x y z
N TYR A 1 0.35 -10.41 4.07
CA TYR A 1 -1.01 -10.01 4.48
C TYR A 1 -2.05 -10.82 3.73
N ARG A 2 -3.12 -11.18 4.41
CA ARG A 2 -4.32 -11.81 3.84
C ARG A 2 -5.52 -10.97 4.22
N VAL A 3 -6.26 -10.49 3.22
CA VAL A 3 -7.47 -9.70 3.39
C VAL A 3 -8.64 -10.47 2.80
N ARG A 4 -9.71 -10.64 3.59
CA ARG A 4 -10.95 -11.27 3.15
C ARG A 4 -12.09 -10.28 3.33
N ILE A 5 -12.82 -10.02 2.24
CA ILE A 5 -14.01 -9.19 2.22
C ILE A 5 -15.20 -10.11 1.93
N HIS A 6 -16.07 -10.26 2.91
CA HIS A 6 -17.32 -10.99 2.77
C HIS A 6 -18.34 -10.11 2.04
N GLY A 7 -19.08 -10.67 1.09
CA GLY A 7 -20.04 -9.93 0.27
C GLY A 7 -20.51 -10.76 -0.92
N ASP A 8 -21.13 -10.09 -1.89
CA ASP A 8 -21.59 -10.69 -3.14
C ASP A 8 -21.16 -9.80 -4.33
N PRO A 9 -20.11 -10.17 -5.09
CA PRO A 9 -19.30 -11.36 -4.91
C PRO A 9 -18.31 -11.22 -3.73
N PRO A 10 -17.94 -12.33 -3.06
CA PRO A 10 -16.88 -12.31 -2.06
C PRO A 10 -15.52 -12.05 -2.70
N LEU A 11 -14.61 -11.40 -1.96
CA LEU A 11 -13.26 -11.08 -2.42
C LEU A 11 -12.20 -11.53 -1.40
N GLU A 12 -11.09 -12.08 -1.91
CA GLU A 12 -9.92 -12.42 -1.11
C GLU A 12 -8.65 -11.94 -1.81
N CYS A 13 -7.76 -11.30 -1.06
CA CYS A 13 -6.49 -10.78 -1.57
C CYS A 13 -5.33 -11.19 -0.66
N HIS A 14 -4.25 -11.67 -1.27
CA HIS A 14 -3.01 -12.02 -0.59
C HIS A 14 -1.90 -11.08 -1.07
N LEU A 15 -1.39 -10.24 -0.17
CA LEU A 15 -0.23 -9.39 -0.42
C LEU A 15 0.94 -9.90 0.40
N MET A 16 1.82 -10.68 -0.21
CA MET A 16 3.02 -11.24 0.40
C MET A 16 4.20 -10.99 -0.53
N ALA A 17 5.41 -10.97 0.02
CA ALA A 17 6.60 -11.03 -0.81
C ALA A 17 6.61 -12.33 -1.63
N GLN A 18 7.19 -12.28 -2.83
CA GLN A 18 7.47 -13.51 -3.57
C GLN A 18 8.38 -14.42 -2.76
N GLN A 19 8.30 -15.72 -3.03
CA GLN A 19 9.15 -16.70 -2.39
C GLN A 19 10.57 -16.59 -2.97
N ASP A 20 11.57 -16.56 -2.09
CA ASP A 20 12.98 -16.63 -2.46
C ASP A 20 13.35 -18.05 -2.94
N PRO A 21 14.47 -18.24 -3.65
CA PRO A 21 14.90 -19.57 -4.11
C PRO A 21 15.09 -20.60 -3.00
N ASP A 22 15.33 -20.16 -1.76
CA ASP A 22 15.47 -21.02 -0.57
C ASP A 22 14.12 -21.35 0.10
N GLY A 23 13.01 -20.93 -0.50
CA GLY A 23 11.66 -21.19 -0.01
C GLY A 23 11.15 -20.20 1.03
N ARG A 24 11.93 -19.21 1.45
CA ARG A 24 11.48 -18.20 2.43
C ARG A 24 10.62 -17.13 1.77
N HIS A 25 9.71 -16.54 2.56
CA HIS A 25 9.02 -15.30 2.19
C HIS A 25 9.62 -14.16 3.02
N PRO A 26 10.37 -13.22 2.42
CA PRO A 26 10.99 -12.15 3.17
C PRO A 26 9.92 -11.21 3.75
N PHE A 27 10.16 -10.74 4.97
CA PHE A 27 9.33 -9.71 5.57
C PHE A 27 9.67 -8.35 4.97
N LEU A 28 8.78 -7.84 4.11
CA LEU A 28 8.94 -6.53 3.45
C LEU A 28 8.15 -5.40 4.12
N GLY A 29 7.69 -5.59 5.37
CA GLY A 29 6.86 -4.59 6.06
C GLY A 29 7.58 -3.26 6.30
N LEU A 30 8.84 -3.28 6.76
CA LEU A 30 9.61 -2.04 6.99
C LEU A 30 9.94 -1.29 5.68
N PRO A 31 10.47 -1.95 4.63
CA PRO A 31 10.65 -1.31 3.33
C PRO A 31 9.34 -0.74 2.76
N TRP A 32 8.24 -1.49 2.89
CA TRP A 32 6.92 -1.05 2.44
C TRP A 32 6.45 0.21 3.17
N THR A 33 6.55 0.25 4.50
CA THR A 33 6.20 1.44 5.30
C THR A 33 7.03 2.66 4.88
N GLY A 34 8.34 2.49 4.67
CA GLY A 34 9.20 3.56 4.19
C GLY A 34 8.81 4.07 2.80
N LEU A 35 8.56 3.16 1.85
CA LEU A 35 8.14 3.50 0.49
C LEU A 35 6.82 4.30 0.48
N VAL A 36 5.80 3.84 1.21
CA VAL A 36 4.51 4.53 1.29
C VAL A 36 4.67 5.92 1.93
N GLY A 37 5.40 6.01 3.05
CA GLY A 37 5.66 7.28 3.73
C GLY A 37 6.39 8.31 2.86
N CYS A 38 7.37 7.88 2.06
CA CYS A 38 8.09 8.77 1.15
C CYS A 38 7.24 9.20 -0.06
N THR A 39 6.38 8.31 -0.57
CA THR A 39 5.66 8.56 -1.83
C THR A 39 4.35 9.32 -1.67
N VAL A 40 3.80 9.40 -0.45
CA VAL A 40 2.58 10.18 -0.15
C VAL A 40 2.81 11.68 0.01
N VAL A 41 4.08 12.12 0.14
CA VAL A 41 4.44 13.51 0.43
C VAL A 41 3.78 14.53 -0.51
N PRO A 42 3.77 14.35 -1.86
CA PRO A 42 3.12 15.31 -2.75
C PRO A 42 1.62 15.43 -2.46
N GLN A 43 0.91 14.31 -2.26
CA GLN A 43 -0.52 14.33 -1.95
C GLN A 43 -0.82 15.04 -0.62
N VAL A 44 0.07 14.91 0.37
CA VAL A 44 -0.06 15.65 1.64
C VAL A 44 0.17 17.15 1.44
N CYS A 45 1.15 17.54 0.62
CA CYS A 45 1.40 18.96 0.31
C CYS A 45 0.25 19.62 -0.46
N ASP A 46 -0.43 18.86 -1.33
CA ASP A 46 -1.56 19.35 -2.13
C ASP A 46 -2.89 19.33 -1.36
N ALA A 47 -2.95 18.68 -0.19
CA ALA A 47 -4.16 18.58 0.62
C ALA A 47 -4.51 19.90 1.34
N ALA A 48 -5.80 20.07 1.67
CA ALA A 48 -6.23 21.18 2.52
C ALA A 48 -5.57 21.09 3.92
N PRO A 49 -5.22 22.23 4.57
CA PRO A 49 -4.67 22.22 5.90
C PRO A 49 -5.58 21.51 6.91
N GLY A 50 -4.99 20.65 7.74
CA GLY A 50 -5.71 19.92 8.78
C GLY A 50 -5.10 18.56 9.09
N VAL A 51 -5.80 17.78 9.91
CA VAL A 51 -5.49 16.36 10.10
C VAL A 51 -6.20 15.58 9.00
N VAL A 52 -5.42 14.97 8.12
CA VAL A 52 -5.91 14.16 7.01
C VAL A 52 -5.46 12.71 7.18
N THR A 53 -6.27 11.80 6.68
CA THR A 53 -6.00 10.35 6.70
C THR A 53 -5.81 9.82 5.28
N HIS A 54 -5.38 8.56 5.15
CA HIS A 54 -5.30 7.92 3.84
C HIS A 54 -6.67 7.78 3.14
N LEU A 55 -7.79 7.85 3.88
CA LEU A 55 -9.13 7.87 3.26
C LEU A 55 -9.41 9.20 2.57
N ASP A 56 -8.87 10.30 3.09
CA ASP A 56 -9.05 11.65 2.55
C ASP A 56 -8.13 11.91 1.35
N LEU A 57 -6.92 11.33 1.37
CA LEU A 57 -5.92 11.44 0.31
C LEU A 57 -6.21 10.55 -0.91
N GLY A 58 -7.11 9.58 -0.78
CA GLY A 58 -7.37 8.56 -1.79
C GLY A 58 -6.26 7.50 -1.88
N VAL A 59 -6.25 6.74 -2.98
CA VAL A 59 -5.24 5.68 -3.18
C VAL A 59 -3.87 6.31 -3.44
N VAL A 60 -2.95 6.20 -2.48
CA VAL A 60 -1.55 6.60 -2.65
C VAL A 60 -0.97 5.90 -3.87
N GLN A 61 -0.31 6.67 -4.74
CA GLN A 61 0.25 6.21 -6.01
C GLN A 61 1.78 6.24 -5.94
N PRO A 62 2.46 5.17 -5.44
CA PRO A 62 3.91 5.18 -5.34
C PRO A 62 4.57 5.38 -6.70
N LYS A 63 5.50 6.35 -6.77
CA LYS A 63 6.21 6.70 -8.00
C LYS A 63 6.97 5.48 -8.53
N GLY A 64 6.71 5.12 -9.78
CA GLY A 64 7.33 3.96 -10.45
C GLY A 64 6.62 2.62 -10.20
N LEU A 65 5.62 2.56 -9.32
CA LEU A 65 4.80 1.37 -9.10
C LEU A 65 3.51 1.38 -9.93
N VAL A 66 2.96 2.58 -10.16
CA VAL A 66 1.71 2.79 -10.90
C VAL A 66 1.98 3.50 -12.23
N ARG A 67 1.19 3.15 -13.25
CA ARG A 67 1.24 3.77 -14.58
C ARG A 67 0.44 5.08 -14.50
N ARG A 68 0.94 6.15 -15.13
CA ARG A 68 0.16 7.37 -15.34
C ARG A 68 -0.90 7.16 -16.42
#